data_AF-A0A383AEI0-F1
#
_entry.id   AF-A0A383AEI0-F1
#
_cell.length_a   1.000
_cell.length_b   1.000
_cell.length_c   1.000
_cell.angle_alpha   90.00
_cell.angle_beta   90.00
_cell.angle_gamma   90.00
#
_symmetry.space_group_name_H-M   'P 1'
#
loop_
_entity.id
_entity.type
_entity.pdbx_description
1 polymer ?
#
loop_
_entity_poly.entity_id
_entity_poly.type
_entity_poly.pdbx_seq_one_letter_code
_entity_poly.pdbx_strand_id
1 'polypeptide(L)'
;KIWDKLNDKMNPEFEDETPVNPFDLWEGANFKIKIRKVDGFSNYDKSEFENPSPLDEDETKMETVWKTEHSLEEFTDPKNFKTYADLKEKLDRVLGLSTDTTETFGTGPEAPRNAPFDGGSPYIPKDAVSPTPTGAAEETEEEMSYFKQLAED
;
A
#
# COMPACT_ATOMS: atom_id res chain seq x y z
N LYS A 1 -8.45 0.66 4.49
CA LYS A 1 -9.72 0.87 3.75
C LYS A 1 -10.90 0.17 4.40
N ILE A 2 -10.93 -1.17 4.50
CA ILE A 2 -12.00 -1.87 5.24
C ILE A 2 -11.79 -1.73 6.75
N TRP A 3 -10.54 -1.84 7.22
CA TRP A 3 -10.19 -1.60 8.62
C TRP A 3 -10.65 -0.21 9.09
N ASP A 4 -10.40 0.83 8.31
CA ASP A 4 -10.82 2.21 8.62
C ASP A 4 -12.35 2.27 8.87
N LYS A 5 -13.15 1.70 7.97
CA LYS A 5 -14.62 1.62 8.13
C LYS A 5 -15.06 0.87 9.39
N LEU A 6 -14.31 -0.17 9.77
CA LEU A 6 -14.57 -0.93 11.00
C LEU A 6 -14.27 -0.05 12.23
N ASN A 7 -13.12 0.62 12.24
CA ASN A 7 -12.72 1.49 13.32
C ASN A 7 -13.69 2.66 13.49
N ASP A 8 -14.14 3.28 12.41
CA ASP A 8 -15.11 4.39 12.45
C ASP A 8 -16.45 3.93 13.05
N LYS A 9 -16.87 2.68 12.78
CA LYS A 9 -18.12 2.12 13.33
C LYS A 9 -18.02 1.80 14.82
N MET A 10 -16.84 1.36 15.28
CA MET A 10 -16.58 1.02 16.68
C MET A 10 -16.22 2.25 17.52
N ASN A 11 -15.59 3.25 16.91
CA ASN A 11 -15.07 4.46 17.54
C ASN A 11 -15.54 5.70 16.73
N PRO A 12 -16.85 6.01 16.74
CA PRO A 12 -17.39 7.12 15.98
C PRO A 12 -16.83 8.46 16.44
N GLU A 13 -16.68 9.41 15.51
CA GLU A 13 -16.08 10.73 15.76
C GLU A 13 -17.07 11.75 16.35
N PHE A 14 -18.37 11.49 16.25
CA PHE A 14 -19.44 12.41 16.66
C PHE A 14 -20.25 11.84 17.83
N GLU A 15 -20.67 12.71 18.77
CA GLU A 15 -21.38 12.32 20.00
C GLU A 15 -22.81 11.79 19.76
N ASP A 16 -23.40 12.09 18.60
CA ASP A 16 -24.73 11.60 18.21
C ASP A 16 -24.71 10.21 17.59
N GLU A 17 -23.52 9.66 17.33
CA GLU A 17 -23.34 8.31 16.79
C GLU A 17 -23.10 7.29 17.90
N THR A 18 -23.90 6.23 17.92
CA THR A 18 -23.71 5.13 18.87
C THR A 18 -22.63 4.16 18.36
N PRO A 19 -21.58 3.88 19.14
CA PRO A 19 -20.58 2.89 18.78
C PRO A 19 -21.23 1.52 18.66
N VAL A 20 -20.93 0.81 17.58
CA VAL A 20 -21.44 -0.55 17.33
C VAL A 20 -20.25 -1.47 17.14
N ASN A 21 -20.21 -2.57 17.89
CA ASN A 21 -19.25 -3.65 17.65
C ASN A 21 -19.78 -4.55 16.52
N PRO A 22 -19.22 -4.52 15.30
CA PRO A 22 -19.77 -5.28 14.18
C PRO A 22 -19.65 -6.80 14.35
N PHE A 23 -18.79 -7.26 15.27
CA PHE A 23 -18.56 -8.67 15.56
C PHE A 23 -19.48 -9.22 16.65
N ASP A 24 -20.33 -8.40 17.25
CA ASP A 24 -21.32 -8.87 18.21
C ASP A 24 -22.38 -9.73 17.49
N LEU A 25 -22.63 -10.93 18.00
CA LEU A 25 -23.58 -11.85 17.38
C LEU A 25 -25.03 -11.34 17.47
N TRP A 26 -25.39 -10.54 18.49
CA TRP A 26 -26.75 -10.06 18.76
C TRP A 26 -26.97 -8.61 18.33
N GLU A 27 -25.98 -7.74 18.51
CA GLU A 27 -26.07 -6.30 18.22
C GLU A 27 -25.06 -5.85 17.16
N GLY A 28 -24.46 -6.79 16.43
CA GLY A 28 -23.50 -6.50 15.37
C GLY A 28 -24.13 -5.96 14.10
N ALA A 29 -23.33 -5.85 13.04
CA ALA A 29 -23.77 -5.29 11.77
C ALA A 29 -23.12 -6.01 10.59
N ASN A 30 -23.94 -6.45 9.64
CA ASN A 30 -23.45 -7.08 8.40
C ASN A 30 -22.63 -6.09 7.57
N PHE A 31 -21.55 -6.58 6.95
CA PHE A 31 -20.73 -5.77 6.06
C PHE A 31 -20.94 -6.14 4.59
N LYS A 32 -21.44 -5.18 3.80
CA LYS A 32 -21.62 -5.34 2.34
C LYS A 32 -20.32 -5.03 1.62
N ILE A 33 -19.61 -6.05 1.16
CA ILE A 33 -18.41 -5.89 0.33
C ILE A 33 -18.82 -5.54 -1.11
N LYS A 34 -18.43 -4.35 -1.58
CA LYS A 34 -18.63 -3.92 -2.97
C LYS A 34 -17.30 -3.62 -3.63
N ILE A 35 -16.88 -4.46 -4.56
CA ILE A 35 -15.59 -4.37 -5.25
C ILE A 35 -15.77 -3.68 -6.60
N ARG A 36 -14.90 -2.70 -6.90
CA ARG A 36 -14.80 -2.07 -8.22
C ARG A 36 -13.34 -2.04 -8.65
N LYS A 37 -13.09 -2.05 -9.96
CA LYS A 37 -11.75 -1.74 -10.50
C LYS A 37 -11.68 -0.25 -10.82
N VAL A 38 -10.73 0.45 -10.22
CA VAL A 38 -10.41 1.85 -10.51
C VAL A 38 -8.92 1.91 -10.79
N ASP A 39 -8.54 2.39 -11.98
CA ASP A 39 -7.15 2.47 -12.45
C ASP A 39 -6.35 1.16 -12.30
N GLY A 40 -7.03 0.03 -12.49
CA GLY A 40 -6.42 -1.31 -12.40
C GLY A 40 -6.38 -1.93 -10.99
N PHE A 41 -6.74 -1.19 -9.94
CA PHE A 41 -6.74 -1.67 -8.56
C PHE A 41 -8.15 -1.95 -8.04
N SER A 42 -8.25 -2.88 -7.09
CA SER A 42 -9.50 -3.17 -6.36
C SER A 42 -9.81 -2.03 -5.38
N ASN A 43 -10.97 -1.40 -5.55
CA ASN A 43 -11.51 -0.37 -4.69
C ASN A 43 -12.72 -0.92 -3.89
N TYR A 44 -12.77 -0.58 -2.60
CA TYR A 44 -13.79 -1.02 -1.63
C TYR A 44 -14.57 0.15 -1.01
N ASP A 45 -14.42 1.38 -1.49
CA ASP A 45 -14.98 2.59 -0.88
C ASP A 45 -16.50 2.55 -0.78
N LYS A 46 -17.16 1.86 -1.72
CA LYS A 46 -18.61 1.62 -1.74
C LYS A 46 -19.09 0.52 -0.79
N SER A 47 -18.18 -0.16 -0.12
CA SER A 47 -18.54 -1.14 0.92
C SER A 47 -19.03 -0.41 2.17
N GLU A 48 -20.04 -0.94 2.83
CA GLU A 48 -20.73 -0.28 3.94
C GLU A 48 -21.28 -1.30 4.93
N PHE A 49 -21.47 -0.86 6.18
CA PHE A 49 -22.22 -1.63 7.18
C PHE A 49 -23.71 -1.44 6.98
N GLU A 50 -24.48 -2.50 7.18
CA GLU A 50 -25.91 -2.41 7.37
C GLU A 50 -26.25 -1.82 8.75
N ASN A 51 -27.54 -1.62 9.00
CA ASN A 51 -28.02 -1.28 10.33
C ASN A 51 -27.74 -2.44 11.30
N PRO A 52 -27.54 -2.14 12.60
CA PRO A 52 -27.32 -3.18 13.59
C PRO A 52 -28.46 -4.21 13.60
N SER A 53 -28.11 -5.49 13.59
CA SER A 53 -29.04 -6.61 13.60
C SER A 53 -28.34 -7.86 14.11
N PRO A 54 -29.07 -8.77 14.79
CA PRO A 54 -28.52 -10.05 15.16
C PRO A 54 -28.12 -10.87 13.93
N LEU A 55 -27.11 -11.73 14.09
CA LEU A 55 -26.64 -12.63 13.04
C LEU A 55 -27.75 -13.58 12.55
N ASP A 56 -28.53 -14.12 13.49
CA ASP A 56 -29.71 -14.96 13.23
C ASP A 56 -30.72 -14.79 14.38
N GLU A 57 -31.98 -15.16 14.17
CA GLU A 57 -33.01 -15.15 15.21
C GLU A 57 -32.90 -16.39 16.12
N ASP A 58 -32.26 -17.47 15.64
CA ASP A 58 -32.06 -18.72 16.37
C ASP A 58 -30.68 -18.78 17.03
N GLU A 59 -30.67 -18.76 18.36
CA GLU A 59 -29.47 -18.86 19.20
C GLU A 59 -28.63 -20.12 18.91
N THR A 60 -29.27 -21.22 18.50
CA THR A 60 -28.57 -22.48 18.18
C THR A 60 -27.63 -22.31 16.98
N LYS A 61 -28.03 -21.51 15.99
CA LYS A 61 -27.19 -21.22 14.83
C LYS A 61 -26.05 -20.28 15.19
N MET A 62 -26.31 -19.30 16.06
CA MET A 62 -25.29 -18.39 16.57
C MET A 62 -24.21 -19.17 17.32
N GLU A 63 -24.59 -20.11 18.19
CA GLU A 63 -23.65 -21.00 18.89
C GLU A 63 -22.86 -21.88 17.91
N THR A 64 -23.51 -22.36 16.84
CA THR A 64 -22.84 -23.14 15.80
C THR A 64 -21.76 -22.32 15.08
N VAL A 65 -22.06 -21.08 14.71
CA VAL A 65 -21.08 -20.18 14.07
C VAL A 65 -19.93 -19.86 15.02
N TRP A 66 -20.23 -19.52 16.28
CA TRP A 66 -19.22 -19.24 17.29
C TRP A 66 -18.23 -20.40 17.47
N LYS A 67 -18.71 -21.64 17.46
CA LYS A 67 -17.85 -22.84 17.54
C LYS A 67 -16.96 -23.07 16.31
N THR A 68 -17.25 -22.42 15.19
CA THR A 68 -16.44 -22.53 13.96
C THR A 68 -15.33 -21.49 13.88
N GLU A 69 -15.28 -20.53 14.81
CA GLU A 69 -14.24 -19.51 14.84
C GLU A 69 -12.85 -20.10 15.14
N HIS A 70 -11.82 -19.50 14.57
CA HIS A 70 -10.43 -19.91 14.74
C HIS A 70 -9.66 -18.82 15.48
N SER A 71 -8.70 -19.24 16.32
CA SER A 71 -7.81 -18.29 17.01
C SER A 71 -6.94 -17.54 15.99
N LEU A 72 -6.91 -16.21 16.11
CA LEU A 72 -6.05 -15.34 15.32
C LEU A 72 -4.69 -15.08 15.98
N GLU A 73 -4.47 -15.59 17.20
CA GLU A 73 -3.23 -15.36 17.96
C GLU A 73 -1.99 -15.85 17.20
N GLU A 74 -2.15 -16.88 16.36
CA GLU A 74 -1.07 -17.41 15.54
C GLU A 74 -0.46 -16.35 14.62
N PHE A 75 -1.23 -15.40 14.09
CA PHE A 75 -0.69 -14.37 13.21
C PHE A 75 0.26 -13.40 13.91
N THR A 76 0.15 -13.28 15.24
CA THR A 76 0.99 -12.41 16.07
C THR A 76 1.98 -13.18 16.94
N ASP A 77 2.01 -14.50 16.84
CA ASP A 77 2.90 -15.34 17.65
C ASP A 77 4.37 -15.03 17.32
N PRO A 78 5.22 -14.69 18.31
CA PRO A 78 6.64 -14.42 18.12
C PRO A 78 7.38 -15.50 17.33
N LYS A 79 6.93 -16.77 17.41
CA LYS A 79 7.51 -17.89 16.66
C LYS A 79 7.43 -17.72 15.13
N ASN A 80 6.47 -16.93 14.65
CA ASN A 80 6.26 -16.67 13.22
C ASN A 80 7.12 -15.50 12.70
N PHE A 81 7.88 -14.83 13.58
CA PHE A 81 8.78 -13.75 13.23
C PHE A 81 10.24 -14.22 13.28
N LYS A 82 11.00 -13.88 12.24
CA LYS A 82 12.45 -14.14 12.21
C LYS A 82 13.18 -13.21 13.18
N THR A 83 14.40 -13.60 13.57
CA THR A 83 15.23 -12.75 14.40
C THR A 83 15.65 -11.49 13.64
N TYR A 84 16.01 -10.44 14.38
CA TYR A 84 16.54 -9.21 13.80
C TYR A 84 17.76 -9.47 12.90
N ALA A 85 18.68 -10.34 13.33
CA ALA A 85 19.88 -10.66 12.57
C ALA A 85 19.55 -11.26 11.19
N ASP A 86 18.62 -12.23 11.15
CA ASP A 86 18.18 -12.87 9.90
C ASP A 86 17.48 -11.88 8.95
N LEU A 87 16.66 -10.98 9.51
CA LEU A 87 15.97 -9.96 8.72
C LEU A 87 16.94 -8.90 8.20
N LYS A 88 17.93 -8.50 9.01
CA LYS A 88 18.97 -7.53 8.62
C LYS A 88 19.86 -8.10 7.52
N GLU A 89 20.30 -9.35 7.64
CA GLU A 89 21.08 -10.01 6.59
C GLU A 89 20.28 -10.10 5.29
N LYS A 90 19.02 -10.52 5.36
CA LYS A 90 18.16 -10.60 4.17
C LYS A 90 17.96 -9.22 3.53
N LEU A 91 17.73 -8.18 4.33
CA LEU A 91 17.61 -6.81 3.84
C LEU A 91 18.89 -6.36 3.15
N ASP A 92 20.05 -6.54 3.78
CA ASP A 92 21.34 -6.15 3.22
C ASP A 92 21.66 -6.89 1.92
N ARG A 93 21.30 -8.18 1.83
CA ARG A 93 21.43 -8.97 0.60
C ARG A 93 20.55 -8.44 -0.52
N VAL A 94 19.29 -8.10 -0.23
CA VAL A 94 18.34 -7.52 -1.21
C VAL A 94 18.81 -6.14 -1.67
N LEU A 95 19.41 -5.36 -0.78
CA LEU A 95 19.96 -4.04 -1.08
C LEU A 95 21.38 -4.08 -1.69
N GLY A 96 22.00 -5.27 -1.82
CA GLY A 96 23.35 -5.42 -2.36
C GLY A 96 24.47 -4.90 -1.45
N LEU A 97 24.20 -4.69 -0.16
CA LEU A 97 25.16 -4.21 0.83
C LEU A 97 26.01 -5.34 1.44
N SER A 98 25.57 -6.59 1.28
CA SER A 98 26.32 -7.77 1.73
C SER A 98 27.53 -8.01 0.82
N THR A 99 28.74 -7.83 1.35
CA THR A 99 30.00 -8.08 0.63
C THR A 99 30.38 -9.56 0.52
N ASP A 100 29.62 -10.46 1.16
CA ASP A 100 29.78 -11.91 1.02
C ASP A 100 29.03 -12.41 -0.22
N THR A 101 29.64 -12.14 -1.36
CA THR A 101 29.45 -12.97 -2.54
C THR A 101 30.84 -13.36 -3.01
N THR A 102 31.45 -14.29 -2.27
CA THR A 102 32.36 -15.27 -2.87
C THR A 102 31.52 -16.28 -3.68
N GLU A 103 30.81 -15.80 -4.70
CA GLU A 103 30.45 -16.65 -5.83
C GLU A 103 31.62 -16.52 -6.78
N THR A 104 32.47 -17.53 -6.74
CA THR A 104 33.46 -17.81 -7.76
C THR A 104 32.78 -17.95 -9.13
N PHE A 105 32.67 -16.84 -9.87
CA PHE A 105 32.51 -16.88 -11.32
C PHE A 105 33.65 -16.09 -11.96
N GLY A 106 34.56 -16.86 -12.57
CA GLY A 106 35.49 -16.35 -13.58
C GLY A 106 36.66 -15.54 -13.04
N THR A 107 37.83 -16.16 -13.06
CA THR A 107 39.14 -15.49 -13.02
C THR A 107 39.21 -14.41 -14.10
N GLY A 108 39.26 -13.14 -13.70
CA GLY A 108 39.55 -12.00 -14.58
C GLY A 108 39.89 -10.75 -13.76
N PRO A 109 40.95 -9.99 -14.11
CA PRO A 109 41.35 -8.81 -13.36
C PRO A 109 40.42 -7.63 -13.68
N GLU A 110 40.02 -6.92 -12.62
CA GLU A 110 39.37 -5.59 -12.63
C GLU A 110 38.04 -5.44 -13.40
N ALA A 111 36.92 -5.58 -12.68
CA ALA A 111 35.68 -4.89 -13.01
C ALA A 111 35.07 -4.28 -11.74
N PRO A 112 34.58 -3.02 -11.76
CA PRO A 112 33.96 -2.40 -10.61
C PRO A 112 32.68 -3.14 -10.25
N ARG A 113 32.56 -3.42 -8.95
CA ARG A 113 31.49 -4.18 -8.29
C ARG A 113 30.17 -3.40 -8.39
N ASN A 114 29.43 -3.58 -9.49
CA ASN A 114 28.08 -3.04 -9.61
C ASN A 114 27.12 -3.89 -8.80
N ALA A 115 26.46 -3.28 -7.80
CA ALA A 115 25.36 -3.91 -7.09
C ALA A 115 24.25 -4.30 -8.10
N PRO A 116 23.50 -5.40 -7.88
CA PRO A 116 22.42 -5.82 -8.78
C PRO A 116 21.25 -4.83 -8.87
N PHE A 117 21.25 -3.79 -8.02
CA PHE A 117 20.26 -2.74 -7.93
C PHE A 117 20.96 -1.42 -7.56
N ASP A 118 20.76 -0.34 -8.34
CA ASP A 118 21.47 0.94 -8.12
C ASP A 118 20.85 1.85 -7.03
N GLY A 119 19.80 1.35 -6.36
CA GLY A 119 19.03 2.12 -5.38
C GLY A 119 17.87 2.92 -5.99
N GLY A 120 17.78 3.03 -7.32
CA GLY A 120 16.84 3.88 -8.02
C GLY A 120 17.11 5.36 -7.76
N SER A 121 16.93 6.21 -8.76
CA SER A 121 16.94 7.66 -8.52
C SER A 121 15.77 8.03 -7.60
N PRO A 122 15.98 8.84 -6.55
CA PRO A 122 14.89 9.40 -5.77
C PRO A 122 13.88 10.06 -6.71
N TYR A 123 12.59 9.75 -6.53
CA TYR A 123 11.55 10.45 -7.29
C TYR A 123 11.59 11.93 -6.93
N ILE A 124 12.05 12.76 -7.87
CA ILE A 124 11.96 14.21 -7.78
C ILE A 124 10.63 14.61 -8.41
N PRO A 125 9.68 15.17 -7.65
CA PRO A 125 8.46 15.75 -8.21
C PRO A 125 8.86 16.81 -9.25
N LYS A 126 8.22 16.77 -10.42
CA LYS A 126 8.50 17.65 -11.57
C LYS A 126 8.30 19.15 -11.27
N ASP A 127 7.76 19.48 -10.11
CA ASP A 127 7.48 20.84 -9.65
C ASP A 127 8.58 21.42 -8.74
N ALA A 128 9.66 20.68 -8.45
CA ALA A 128 10.76 21.17 -7.61
C ALA A 128 11.93 21.81 -8.37
N VAL A 129 11.73 22.23 -9.63
CA VAL A 129 12.71 23.05 -10.36
C VAL A 129 12.35 24.52 -10.15
N SER A 130 12.95 25.13 -9.12
CA SER A 130 12.94 26.59 -8.97
C SER A 130 13.78 27.20 -10.11
N PRO A 131 13.25 28.10 -10.96
CA PRO A 131 14.02 28.68 -12.04
C PRO A 131 15.01 29.69 -11.46
N THR A 132 16.29 29.35 -11.48
CA THR A 132 17.37 30.33 -11.29
C THR A 132 17.68 30.95 -12.65
N PRO A 133 17.60 32.28 -12.83
CA PRO A 133 17.83 32.89 -14.13
C PRO A 133 19.33 32.99 -14.36
N THR A 134 19.84 32.43 -15.45
CA THR A 134 21.19 32.75 -15.94
C THR A 134 21.22 32.69 -17.46
N GLY A 135 21.40 33.87 -18.07
CA GLY A 135 22.22 34.06 -19.26
C GLY A 135 21.59 33.73 -20.61
N ALA A 136 21.32 34.79 -21.37
CA ALA A 136 20.85 34.79 -22.75
C ALA A 136 21.77 34.05 -23.75
N ALA A 137 21.17 33.34 -24.70
CA ALA A 137 21.54 33.35 -26.13
C ALA A 137 20.51 32.58 -26.98
N GLU A 138 19.89 33.30 -27.91
CA GLU A 138 19.32 32.84 -29.20
C GLU A 138 18.05 31.97 -29.18
N GLU A 139 16.90 32.65 -29.04
CA GLU A 139 15.63 32.17 -29.61
C GLU A 139 15.75 32.20 -31.15
N THR A 140 15.82 31.02 -31.77
CA THR A 140 15.80 30.92 -33.23
C THR A 140 14.36 31.09 -33.73
N GLU A 141 14.19 31.95 -34.74
CA GLU A 141 12.90 32.26 -35.39
C GLU A 141 12.13 31.02 -35.92
N GLU A 142 12.79 29.86 -36.00
CA GLU A 142 12.23 28.60 -36.47
C GLU A 142 11.19 27.99 -35.51
N GLU A 143 11.33 28.16 -34.19
CA GLU A 143 10.38 27.60 -33.21
C GLU A 143 9.04 28.36 -33.23
N MET A 144 9.07 29.67 -33.52
CA MET A 144 7.89 30.53 -33.65
C MET A 144 7.11 30.30 -34.95
N SER A 145 7.72 29.70 -35.98
CA SER A 145 6.99 29.28 -37.19
C SER A 145 6.13 28.04 -36.96
N TYR A 146 6.56 27.12 -36.09
CA TYR A 146 5.84 25.88 -35.81
C TYR A 146 4.50 26.12 -35.10
N PHE A 147 4.45 27.08 -34.17
CA PHE A 147 3.22 27.44 -33.46
C PHE A 147 2.21 28.22 -34.31
N LYS A 148 2.67 29.00 -35.29
CA LYS A 148 1.78 29.73 -36.21
C LYS A 148 1.07 28.78 -37.17
N GLN A 149 1.77 27.75 -37.66
CA GLN A 149 1.19 26.78 -38.58
C GLN A 149 0.14 25.89 -37.92
N LEU A 150 0.22 25.68 -36.60
CA LEU A 150 -0.79 24.92 -35.84
C LEU A 150 -2.06 25.72 -35.51
N ALA A 151 -2.04 27.04 -35.68
CA ALA A 151 -3.18 27.91 -35.38
C ALA A 151 -4.04 28.23 -36.61
N GLU A 152 -3.58 27.85 -37.81
CA GLU A 152 -4.28 28.05 -39.08
C GLU A 152 -4.91 26.76 -39.65
N ASP A 153 -4.83 25.63 -38.93
CA ASP A 153 -5.58 24.39 -39.22
C ASP A 153 -6.76 24.18 -38.24
#